data_AF-A0A7W0WK63-F1
#
_entry.id   AF-A0A7W0WK63-F1
#
_cell.length_a   1.000
_cell.length_b   1.000
_cell.length_c   1.000
_cell.angle_alpha   90.00
_cell.angle_beta   90.00
_cell.angle_gamma   90.00
#
_symmetry.space_group_name_H-M   'P 1'
#
loop_
_entity.id
_entity.type
_entity.pdbx_description
1 polymer ?
#
loop_
_entity_poly.entity_id
_entity_poly.type
_entity_poly.pdbx_seq_one_letter_code
_entity_poly.pdbx_strand_id
1 'polypeptide(L)' 'MPKPKSVYRCTECGHEHPKWVGRCEACAAWNSVTEEPSLVRPTAGRGAGKRGLGRSAGLVPPPARLR' A
#
# COMPACT_ATOMS: atom_id res chain seq x y z
N MET A 1 15.87 16.97 -14.71
CA MET A 1 15.40 16.61 -13.36
C MET A 1 14.02 15.96 -13.48
N PRO A 2 13.82 14.68 -13.13
CA PRO A 2 12.48 14.08 -13.13
C PRO A 2 11.65 14.73 -12.02
N LYS A 3 10.49 15.30 -12.36
CA LYS A 3 9.53 15.77 -11.36
C LYS A 3 9.07 14.53 -10.56
N PRO A 4 9.13 14.52 -9.22
CA PRO A 4 8.55 13.43 -8.45
C PRO A 4 7.05 13.40 -8.77
N LYS A 5 6.57 12.29 -9.31
CA LYS A 5 5.13 12.08 -9.49
C LYS A 5 4.58 11.64 -8.13
N SER A 6 3.50 12.26 -7.68
CA SER A 6 2.71 11.70 -6.58
C SER A 6 1.68 10.75 -7.19
N VAL A 7 1.44 9.63 -6.50
CA VAL A 7 0.37 8.68 -6.85
C VAL A 7 -0.54 8.52 -5.64
N TYR A 8 -1.84 8.35 -5.89
CA TYR A 8 -2.83 8.24 -4.83
C TYR A 8 -3.21 6.77 -4.66
N ARG A 9 -2.82 6.15 -3.57
CA ARG A 9 -3.04 4.73 -3.34
C ARG A 9 -4.10 4.49 -2.28
N CYS A 10 -5.02 3.57 -2.54
CA CYS A 10 -6.00 3.12 -1.57
C CYS A 10 -5.36 2.18 -0.53
N THR A 11 -5.51 2.47 0.76
CA THR A 11 -5.00 1.65 1.86
C THR A 11 -5.82 0.40 2.14
N GLU A 12 -7.08 0.36 1.67
CA GLU A 12 -7.98 -0.79 1.87
C GLU A 12 -7.76 -1.89 0.81
N CYS A 13 -7.57 -1.50 -0.46
CA CYS A 13 -7.45 -2.45 -1.56
C CYS A 13 -6.11 -2.37 -2.32
N GLY A 14 -5.31 -1.33 -2.10
CA GLY A 14 -4.04 -1.12 -2.78
C GLY A 14 -4.13 -0.48 -4.17
N HIS A 15 -5.33 -0.14 -4.65
CA HIS A 15 -5.56 0.46 -5.97
C HIS A 15 -4.93 1.84 -6.08
N GLU A 16 -4.29 2.13 -7.22
CA GLU A 16 -3.60 3.39 -7.49
C GLU A 16 -4.42 4.29 -8.41
N HIS A 17 -4.53 5.56 -8.06
CA HIS A 17 -5.24 6.59 -8.79
C HIS A 17 -4.25 7.69 -9.23
N PRO A 18 -4.38 8.20 -10.47
CA PRO A 18 -3.52 9.27 -11.00
C PRO A 18 -3.86 10.67 -10.44
N LYS A 19 -4.96 10.79 -9.71
CA LYS A 19 -5.45 12.03 -9.08
C LYS A 19 -6.17 11.69 -7.77
N TRP A 20 -6.26 12.65 -6.85
CA TRP A 20 -7.00 12.46 -5.61
C TRP A 20 -8.48 12.15 -5.91
N VAL A 21 -9.02 11.16 -5.21
CA VAL A 21 -10.44 10.78 -5.26
C VAL A 21 -10.99 10.62 -3.85
N GLY A 22 -12.21 11.10 -3.61
CA GLY A 22 -12.86 10.97 -2.29
C GLY A 22 -13.32 9.55 -1.98
N ARG A 23 -13.61 8.75 -3.02
CA ARG A 23 -14.04 7.35 -2.95
C ARG A 23 -13.20 6.52 -3.91
N CYS A 24 -12.68 5.39 -3.44
CA CYS A 24 -11.96 4.43 -4.28
C CYS A 24 -12.92 3.69 -5.23
N GLU A 25 -12.57 3.57 -6.50
CA GLU A 25 -13.38 2.89 -7.53
C GLU A 25 -13.34 1.36 -7.44
N ALA A 26 -12.29 0.79 -6.83
CA ALA A 26 -12.11 -0.65 -6.71
C ALA A 26 -12.85 -1.26 -5.51
N CYS A 27 -12.82 -0.59 -4.35
CA CYS A 27 -13.42 -1.11 -3.11
C CYS A 27 -14.55 -0.24 -2.54
N ALA A 28 -14.92 0.85 -3.20
CA ALA A 28 -15.91 1.82 -2.73
C ALA A 28 -15.63 2.44 -1.34
N ALA A 29 -14.40 2.30 -0.84
CA ALA A 29 -13.99 2.89 0.43
C ALA A 29 -13.85 4.41 0.33
N TRP A 30 -14.21 5.10 1.41
CA TRP A 30 -14.12 6.54 1.55
C TRP A 30 -13.02 6.89 2.56
N ASN A 31 -12.27 7.96 2.32
CA ASN A 31 -11.14 8.38 3.18
C ASN A 31 -9.98 7.37 3.29
N SER A 32 -9.93 6.39 2.39
CA SER A 32 -8.88 5.37 2.36
C SER A 32 -7.82 5.64 1.29
N VAL A 33 -7.86 6.77 0.59
CA VAL A 33 -6.92 7.10 -0.48
C VAL A 33 -5.86 8.03 0.08
N THR A 34 -4.60 7.60 0.00
CA THR A 34 -3.44 8.30 0.57
C THR A 34 -2.46 8.65 -0.55
N GLU A 35 -1.84 9.83 -0.48
CA GLU A 35 -0.79 10.22 -1.41
C GLU A 35 0.53 9.51 -1.04
N GLU A 36 1.03 8.62 -1.90
CA GLU A 36 2.38 8.08 -1.79
C GLU A 36 3.29 8.84 -2.78
N PRO A 37 4.43 9.38 -2.32
CA PRO A 37 5.41 9.91 -3.24
C PRO A 37 5.95 8.73 -4.06
N SER A 38 5.88 8.80 -5.40
CA SER A 38 6.52 7.81 -6.27
C SER A 38 8.04 8.04 -6.26
N LEU A 39 8.65 7.97 -5.08
CA LEU A 39 10.05 7.65 -4.98
C LEU A 39 10.11 6.25 -5.55
N VAL A 40 10.68 6.12 -6.74
CA VAL A 40 11.14 4.84 -7.27
C VAL A 40 12.05 4.29 -6.18
N ARG A 41 11.46 3.54 -5.25
CA ARG A 41 12.17 2.95 -4.14
C ARG A 41 13.05 1.94 -4.86
N PRO A 42 14.39 2.10 -4.90
CA PRO A 42 15.22 0.97 -5.29
C PRO A 42 14.76 -0.13 -4.36
N THR A 43 14.22 -1.18 -4.97
CA THR A 43 13.62 -2.33 -4.32
C THR A 43 14.28 -2.53 -2.96
N ALA A 44 13.56 -2.25 -1.88
CA ALA A 44 14.08 -2.41 -0.53
C ALA A 44 14.75 -3.77 -0.49
N GLY A 45 16.06 -3.77 -0.25
CA GLY A 45 16.93 -4.91 -0.46
C GLY A 45 16.29 -6.16 0.11
N ARG A 46 15.90 -7.08 -0.77
CA ARG A 46 15.77 -8.49 -0.43
C ARG A 46 17.18 -9.01 -0.15
N GLY A 47 17.71 -8.61 1.00
CA GLY A 47 18.73 -9.37 1.71
C GLY A 47 18.08 -10.66 2.17
N ALA A 48 17.93 -11.61 1.25
CA ALA A 48 17.62 -12.99 1.59
C ALA A 48 18.90 -13.63 2.16
N GLY A 49 19.26 -13.16 3.35
CA GLY A 49 20.16 -13.85 4.25
C GLY A 49 19.58 -15.23 4.53
N LYS A 50 20.40 -16.24 4.30
CA LYS A 50 20.13 -17.63 4.67
C LYS A 50 19.90 -17.69 6.19
N ARG A 51 18.99 -18.58 6.59
CA ARG A 51 18.78 -19.20 7.92
C ARG A 51 17.73 -18.53 8.82
N GLY A 52 16.71 -19.31 9.16
CA GLY A 52 15.83 -19.00 10.30
C GLY A 52 14.42 -19.55 10.12
N LEU A 53 14.11 -20.63 10.82
CA LEU A 53 12.78 -21.19 10.98
C LEU A 53 11.82 -20.16 11.61
N GLY A 54 10.56 -20.11 11.16
CA GLY A 54 9.50 -19.34 11.82
C GLY A 54 8.58 -18.57 10.87
N ARG A 55 7.89 -19.26 9.95
CA ARG A 55 6.86 -18.65 9.10
C ARG A 55 5.53 -18.55 9.86
N SER A 56 5.46 -17.63 10.81
CA SER A 56 4.20 -17.01 11.22
C SER A 56 4.06 -15.72 10.43
N ALA A 57 3.80 -15.86 9.12
CA ALA A 57 3.47 -14.74 8.28
C ALA A 57 2.16 -14.15 8.80
N GLY A 58 2.25 -13.00 9.47
CA GLY A 58 1.11 -12.20 9.85
C GLY A 58 0.29 -11.90 8.60
N LEU A 59 -0.82 -12.64 8.45
CA LEU A 59 -1.97 -12.11 7.75
C LEU A 59 -2.30 -10.80 8.43
N VAL A 60 -2.21 -9.70 7.68
CA VAL A 60 -2.88 -8.45 8.04
C VAL A 60 -4.33 -8.83 8.35
N PRO A 61 -4.82 -8.72 9.59
CA PRO A 61 -6.23 -8.92 9.83
C PRO A 61 -6.97 -7.76 9.14
N PRO A 62 -8.01 -8.02 8.32
CA PRO A 62 -8.93 -6.95 7.97
C PRO A 62 -9.51 -6.40 9.29
N PRO A 63 -9.88 -5.11 9.38
CA PRO A 63 -10.54 -4.58 10.56
C PRO A 63 -11.87 -5.32 10.74
N ALA A 64 -11.86 -6.38 11.55
CA ALA A 64 -13.03 -7.12 11.95
C ALA A 64 -13.92 -6.13 12.71
N ARG A 65 -15.06 -5.83 12.10
CA ARG A 65 -16.08 -4.93 12.64
C ARG A 65 -16.49 -5.38 14.04
N LEU A 66 -16.69 -4.39 14.92
CA LEU A 66 -17.31 -4.47 16.23
C LEU A 66 -18.43 -5.53 16.33
N ARG A 67 -18.38 -6.32 17.39
CA ARG A 67 -19.55 -6.58 18.22
C ARG A 67 -19.16 -6.83 19.67
#